data_AF-A0A212RTY9-F1
#
_entry.id   AF-A0A212RTY9-F1
#
_cell.length_a   1.000
_cell.length_b   1.000
_cell.length_c   1.000
_cell.angle_alpha   90.00
_cell.angle_beta   90.00
_cell.angle_gamma   90.00
#
_symmetry.space_group_name_H-M   'P 1'
#
loop_
_entity.id
_entity.type
_entity.pdbx_description
1 polymer ?
#
loop_
_entity_poly.entity_id
_entity_poly.type
_entity_poly.pdbx_seq_one_letter_code
_entity_poly.pdbx_strand_id
1 'polypeptide(L)'
;MGLVGTAIEAQLRASLAPAQLQVIDQSAQHAGHAGARDDGETHFLVEIVTPLFEGKRRLERHRLVNEALAELLRNRVHALSIRALTPAEASSQAR
;
A
#
# COMPACT_ATOMS: atom_id res chain seq x y z
N MET A 1 8.58 11.61 2.32
CA MET A 1 8.48 10.27 1.70
C MET A 1 9.88 9.85 1.29
N GLY A 2 10.34 8.66 1.68
CA GLY A 2 11.66 8.15 1.31
C GLY A 2 11.69 7.45 -0.05
N LEU A 3 12.81 6.79 -0.37
CA LEU A 3 13.03 6.15 -1.67
C LEU A 3 12.10 4.94 -1.87
N VAL A 4 11.86 4.17 -0.81
CA VAL A 4 10.99 2.99 -0.86
C VAL A 4 9.54 3.41 -1.03
N GLY A 5 9.08 4.40 -0.26
CA GLY A 5 7.73 4.95 -0.40
C GLY A 5 7.46 5.46 -1.82
N THR A 6 8.43 6.16 -2.42
CA THR A 6 8.33 6.66 -3.81
C THR A 6 8.23 5.53 -4.83
N ALA A 7 9.01 4.46 -4.64
CA ALA A 7 8.94 3.28 -5.52
C ALA A 7 7.58 2.57 -5.41
N ILE A 8 7.03 2.42 -4.20
CA ILE A 8 5.69 1.86 -3.97
C ILE A 8 4.64 2.68 -4.72
N GLU A 9 4.69 4.02 -4.59
CA GLU A 9 3.74 4.90 -5.24
C GLU A 9 3.78 4.77 -6.76
N ALA A 10 4.97 4.81 -7.35
CA ALA A 10 5.17 4.68 -8.79
C ALA A 10 4.65 3.34 -9.33
N GLN A 11 4.98 2.24 -8.65
CA GLN A 11 4.61 0.90 -9.07
C GLN A 11 3.09 0.67 -9.02
N LEU A 12 2.42 1.15 -7.96
CA LEU A 12 0.97 1.07 -7.86
C LEU A 12 0.26 1.95 -8.88
N ARG A 13 0.79 3.15 -9.15
CA ARG A 13 0.25 4.02 -10.21
C ARG A 13 0.35 3.37 -11.58
N ALA A 14 1.49 2.75 -11.89
CA ALA A 14 1.70 2.07 -13.16
C ALA A 14 0.82 0.83 -13.32
N SER A 15 0.67 0.03 -12.25
CA SER A 15 0.01 -1.29 -12.34
C SER A 15 -1.51 -1.23 -12.19
N LEU A 16 -2.03 -0.33 -11.35
CA LEU A 16 -3.44 -0.32 -10.93
C LEU A 16 -4.20 0.95 -11.31
N ALA A 17 -3.52 1.94 -11.93
CA ALA A 17 -4.06 3.22 -12.38
C ALA A 17 -5.11 3.80 -11.41
N PRO A 18 -4.76 3.99 -10.12
CA PRO A 18 -5.72 4.36 -9.11
C PRO A 18 -6.22 5.78 -9.28
N ALA A 19 -7.50 5.99 -8.97
CA ALA A 19 -8.09 7.31 -8.89
C ALA A 19 -7.55 8.12 -7.71
N GLN A 20 -7.25 7.44 -6.58
CA GLN A 20 -6.58 8.03 -5.42
C GLN A 20 -5.58 7.03 -4.84
N LEU A 21 -4.43 7.52 -4.42
CA LEU A 21 -3.38 6.72 -3.81
C LEU A 21 -2.69 7.52 -2.71
N GLN A 22 -2.58 6.93 -1.53
CA GLN A 22 -1.73 7.41 -0.45
C GLN A 22 -0.82 6.29 0.03
N VAL A 23 0.46 6.62 0.22
CA VAL A 23 1.48 5.72 0.76
C VAL A 23 2.05 6.38 2.01
N ILE A 24 1.81 5.77 3.17
CA ILE A 24 2.16 6.32 4.47
C ILE A 24 3.22 5.41 5.09
N ASP A 25 4.39 5.96 5.37
CA ASP A 25 5.44 5.27 6.12
C ASP A 25 5.07 5.24 7.61
N GLN A 26 4.89 4.04 8.15
CA GLN A 26 4.55 3.80 9.56
C GLN A 26 5.73 3.25 10.36
N SER A 27 6.94 3.20 9.78
CA SER A 27 8.12 2.59 10.38
C SER A 27 8.51 3.23 11.71
N ALA A 28 8.31 4.54 11.86
CA ALA A 28 8.60 5.26 13.10
C ALA A 28 7.72 4.81 14.29
N GLN A 29 6.49 4.34 14.03
CA GLN A 29 5.59 3.82 15.09
C GLN A 29 6.03 2.44 15.61
N HIS A 30 6.98 1.78 14.92
CA HIS A 30 7.53 0.47 15.28
C HIS A 30 9.03 0.50 15.58
N ALA A 31 9.64 1.70 15.65
CA ALA A 31 11.02 1.87 16.07
C ALA A 31 11.18 1.37 17.52
N GLY A 32 11.87 0.24 17.71
CA GLY A 32 12.13 -0.36 19.03
C GLY A 32 11.59 -1.79 19.23
N HIS A 33 10.88 -2.38 18.27
CA HIS A 33 10.52 -3.80 18.30
C HIS A 33 11.57 -4.70 17.63
N ALA A 34 11.72 -5.95 18.11
CA ALA A 34 12.63 -6.95 17.54
C ALA A 34 12.32 -7.19 16.05
N GLY A 35 13.20 -6.73 15.17
CA GLY A 35 13.03 -6.79 13.70
C GLY A 35 13.02 -5.42 13.01
N ALA A 36 12.95 -4.31 13.77
CA ALA A 36 13.16 -2.98 13.22
C ALA A 36 14.62 -2.82 12.79
N ARG A 37 14.85 -2.60 11.50
CA ARG A 37 16.16 -2.16 11.00
C ARG A 37 16.26 -0.66 11.22
N ASP A 38 17.45 -0.18 11.61
CA ASP A 38 17.73 1.24 11.91
C ASP A 38 17.54 2.20 10.71
N ASP A 39 17.29 1.68 9.50
CA ASP A 39 17.14 2.47 8.26
C ASP A 39 15.73 3.04 8.01
N GLY A 40 14.72 2.63 8.77
CA GLY A 40 13.32 3.05 8.53
C GLY A 40 12.70 2.37 7.30
N GLU A 41 11.55 2.85 6.82
CA GLU A 41 10.89 2.35 5.60
C GLU A 41 10.64 0.81 5.55
N THR A 42 10.30 0.20 6.69
CA THR A 42 10.00 -1.24 6.81
C THR A 42 8.50 -1.55 6.83
N HIS A 43 7.68 -0.59 7.28
CA HIS A 43 6.23 -0.74 7.44
C HIS A 43 5.49 0.36 6.71
N PHE A 44 4.58 -0.01 5.80
CA PHE A 44 3.78 0.95 5.05
C PHE A 44 2.28 0.68 5.17
N LEU A 45 1.51 1.75 5.22
CA LEU A 45 0.07 1.74 4.94
C LEU A 45 -0.15 2.27 3.53
N VAL A 46 -0.81 1.47 2.69
CA VAL A 46 -1.25 1.86 1.35
C VAL A 46 -2.77 1.99 1.36
N GLU A 47 -3.24 3.20 1.09
CA GLU A 47 -4.65 3.47 0.83
C GLU A 47 -4.82 3.72 -0.67
N ILE A 48 -5.56 2.84 -1.34
CA ILE A 48 -5.69 2.84 -2.79
C ILE A 48 -7.16 2.75 -3.19
N VAL A 49 -7.57 3.67 -4.06
CA VAL A 49 -8.91 3.75 -4.63
C VAL A 49 -8.84 3.53 -6.13
N THR A 50 -9.46 2.46 -6.63
CA THR A 50 -9.49 2.14 -8.07
C THR A 50 -10.77 1.40 -8.45
N PRO A 51 -11.35 1.67 -9.64
CA PRO A 51 -12.48 0.89 -10.15
C PRO A 51 -12.13 -0.59 -10.38
N LEU A 52 -10.85 -0.95 -10.49
CA LEU A 52 -10.40 -2.34 -10.65
C LEU A 52 -10.81 -3.26 -9.49
N PHE A 53 -11.19 -2.70 -8.34
CA PHE A 53 -11.64 -3.45 -7.18
C PHE A 53 -13.13 -3.79 -7.18
N GLU A 54 -13.88 -3.29 -8.16
CA GLU A 54 -15.30 -3.58 -8.28
C GLU A 54 -15.55 -5.07 -8.53
N GLY A 55 -16.55 -5.63 -7.83
CA GLY A 55 -16.85 -7.06 -7.87
C GLY A 55 -15.82 -7.99 -7.19
N LYS A 56 -14.67 -7.46 -6.73
CA LYS A 56 -13.62 -8.26 -6.08
C LYS A 56 -13.79 -8.29 -4.57
N ARG A 57 -13.60 -9.46 -3.96
CA ARG A 57 -13.57 -9.59 -2.50
C ARG A 57 -12.28 -9.00 -1.93
N ARG A 58 -12.28 -8.67 -0.63
CA ARG A 58 -11.12 -8.08 0.07
C ARG A 58 -9.81 -8.82 -0.21
N LEU A 59 -9.80 -10.16 -0.14
CA LEU A 59 -8.60 -10.96 -0.39
C LEU A 59 -8.04 -10.77 -1.81
N GLU A 60 -8.91 -10.73 -2.82
CA GLU A 60 -8.51 -10.54 -4.22
C GLU A 60 -7.93 -9.14 -4.43
N ARG A 61 -8.54 -8.11 -3.83
CA ARG A 61 -8.00 -6.74 -3.86
C ARG A 61 -6.60 -6.67 -3.24
N HIS A 62 -6.42 -7.32 -2.09
CA HIS A 62 -5.11 -7.39 -1.43
C HIS A 62 -4.09 -8.17 -2.28
N ARG A 63 -4.50 -9.24 -2.96
CA ARG A 63 -3.63 -9.99 -3.88
C ARG A 63 -3.14 -9.10 -5.02
N LEU A 64 -4.01 -8.33 -5.66
CA LEU A 64 -3.62 -7.41 -6.74
C LEU A 64 -2.58 -6.38 -6.28
N VAL A 65 -2.76 -5.80 -5.09
CA VAL A 65 -1.81 -4.84 -4.52
C VAL A 65 -0.47 -5.53 -4.19
N ASN A 66 -0.50 -6.71 -3.57
CA ASN A 66 0.70 -7.48 -3.25
C ASN A 66 1.45 -7.94 -4.52
N GLU A 67 0.72 -8.34 -5.57
CA GLU A 67 1.30 -8.73 -6.86
C GLU A 67 2.00 -7.55 -7.53
N ALA A 68 1.35 -6.38 -7.55
CA ALA A 68 1.96 -5.15 -8.07
C ALA A 68 3.26 -4.79 -7.32
N LEU A 69 3.31 -5.05 -6.01
CA LEU A 69 4.45 -4.73 -5.14
C LEU A 69 5.38 -5.91 -4.87
N ALA A 70 5.23 -7.05 -5.55
CA ALA A 70 5.89 -8.30 -5.17
C ALA A 70 7.43 -8.17 -5.15
N GLU A 71 8.01 -7.43 -6.08
CA GLU A 71 9.45 -7.19 -6.13
C GLU A 71 9.96 -6.30 -4.98
N LEU A 72 9.18 -5.30 -4.58
CA LEU A 72 9.53 -4.41 -3.46
C LEU A 72 9.35 -5.13 -2.11
N LEU A 73 8.29 -5.93 -1.97
CA LEU A 73 8.03 -6.75 -0.78
C LEU A 73 9.09 -7.84 -0.56
N ARG A 74 9.63 -8.42 -1.64
CA ARG A 74 10.70 -9.44 -1.51
C ARG A 74 12.02 -8.87 -1.00
N ASN A 75 12.31 -7.60 -1.29
CA ASN A 75 13.67 -7.06 -1.14
C ASN A 75 13.81 -5.98 -0.06
N ARG A 76 12.74 -5.22 0.23
CA ARG A 76 12.84 -3.96 0.99
C ARG A 76 11.76 -3.79 2.07
N VAL A 77 10.50 -4.15 1.79
CA VAL A 77 9.38 -3.92 2.69
C VAL A 77 9.08 -5.16 3.55
N HIS A 78 9.02 -5.02 4.88
CA HIS A 78 8.73 -6.13 5.79
C HIS A 78 7.23 -6.37 5.97
N ALA A 79 6.43 -5.30 6.09
CA ALA A 79 4.99 -5.41 6.27
C ALA A 79 4.23 -4.30 5.54
N LEU A 80 3.06 -4.66 5.01
CA LEU A 80 2.19 -3.78 4.24
C LEU A 80 0.75 -3.89 4.75
N SER A 81 0.23 -2.78 5.27
CA SER A 81 -1.20 -2.61 5.55
C SER A 81 -1.88 -2.07 4.29
N ILE A 82 -3.00 -2.66 3.89
CA ILE A 82 -3.70 -2.32 2.65
C ILE A 82 -5.14 -1.93 2.96
N ARG A 83 -5.53 -0.72 2.54
CA ARG A 83 -6.94 -0.31 2.40
C ARG A 83 -7.24 -0.13 0.92
N ALA A 84 -8.02 -1.05 0.37
CA ALA A 84 -8.33 -1.13 -1.05
C ALA A 84 -9.83 -0.91 -1.29
N LEU A 85 -10.17 0.26 -1.82
CA LEU A 85 -11.56 0.74 -1.97
C LEU A 85 -11.93 0.99 -3.43
N THR A 86 -13.20 0.81 -3.77
CA THR A 86 -13.74 1.35 -5.03
C THR A 86 -13.99 2.85 -4.89
N PRO A 87 -14.09 3.62 -6.00
CA PRO A 87 -14.48 5.02 -5.95
C PRO A 87 -15.83 5.24 -5.22
N ALA A 88 -16.78 4.32 -5.39
CA ALA A 88 -18.06 4.36 -4.70
C ALA A 88 -17.89 4.20 -3.17
N GLU A 89 -17.09 3.24 -2.72
CA GLU A 89 -16.82 2.99 -1.29
C GLU A 89 -16.06 4.15 -0.62
N ALA A 90 -15.14 4.79 -1.35
CA ALA A 90 -14.40 5.96 -0.85
C ALA A 90 -15.33 7.18 -0.68
N SER A 91 -16.25 7.37 -1.63
CA SER A 91 -17.26 8.44 -1.57
C SER A 91 -18.23 8.28 -0.40
N SER A 92 -18.56 7.03 -0.04
CA SER A 92 -19.44 6.73 1.10
C SER A 92 -18.78 6.87 2.47
N GLN A 93 -17.45 6.79 2.56
CA GLN A 93 -16.70 7.00 3.81
C GLN A 93 -16.43 8.49 4.12
N ALA A 94 -16.62 9.38 3.14
CA ALA A 94 -16.45 10.82 3.31
C ALA A 94 -17.72 11.55 3.82
N ARG A 95 -18.75 10.81 4.24
CA ARG A 95 -20.01 11.34 4.81
C ARG A 95 -20.14 11.06 6.30
#